data_AF-A0A959VGR7-F1
#
_entry.id   AF-A0A959VGR7-F1
#
_cell.length_a   1.000
_cell.length_b   1.000
_cell.length_c   1.000
_cell.angle_alpha   90.00
_cell.angle_beta   90.00
_cell.angle_gamma   90.00
#
_symmetry.space_group_name_H-M   'P 1'
#
loop_
_entity.id
_entity.type
_entity.pdbx_description
1 polymer ?
#
loop_
_entity_poly.entity_id
_entity_poly.type
_entity_poly.pdbx_seq_one_letter_code
_entity_poly.pdbx_strand_id
1 'polypeptide(L)' 'MKSVRLAVSVIGLLLMAGGYFASQSAYWGGNTEAYIKGLDSSPLPVLALVLLLTVLVLAFLPDKEAKE' A
#
# COMPACT_ATOMS: atom_id res chain seq x y z
N MET A 1 7.10 3.76 -18.94
CA MET A 1 5.99 3.52 -17.97
C MET A 1 6.19 2.31 -17.07
N LYS A 2 6.99 1.32 -17.50
CA LYS A 2 7.40 0.18 -16.66
C LYS A 2 8.03 0.58 -15.31
N SER A 3 8.93 1.56 -15.29
CA SER A 3 9.63 1.98 -14.07
C SER A 3 8.69 2.57 -13.01
N VAL A 4 7.66 3.32 -13.44
CA VAL A 4 6.65 3.89 -12.52
C VAL A 4 5.80 2.79 -11.90
N ARG A 5 5.34 1.83 -12.71
CA ARG A 5 4.60 0.66 -12.21
C ARG A 5 5.43 -0.18 -11.25
N LEU A 6 6.72 -0.38 -11.56
CA LEU A 6 7.64 -1.10 -10.68
C LEU A 6 7.81 -0.38 -9.34
N ALA A 7 8.04 0.94 -9.35
CA ALA A 7 8.18 1.73 -8.14
C ALA A 7 6.93 1.64 -7.26
N VAL A 8 5.74 1.82 -7.84
CA VAL A 8 4.47 1.70 -7.11
C VAL A 8 4.27 0.28 -6.55
N SER A 9 4.65 -0.75 -7.30
CA SER A 9 4.57 -2.15 -6.84
C SER A 9 5.50 -2.42 -5.66
N VAL A 10 6.74 -1.93 -5.71
CA VAL A 10 7.71 -2.07 -4.61
C VAL A 10 7.22 -1.33 -3.37
N ILE A 11 6.74 -0.09 -3.52
CA ILE A 11 6.17 0.68 -2.41
C ILE A 11 4.98 -0.06 -1.79
N GLY A 12 4.06 -0.56 -2.61
CA GLY A 12 2.91 -1.34 -2.13
C GLY A 12 3.33 -2.58 -1.34
N LEU A 13 4.34 -3.30 -1.83
CA LEU A 13 4.86 -4.50 -1.18
C LEU A 13 5.53 -4.19 0.17
N LEU A 14 6.29 -3.09 0.24
CA LEU A 14 6.88 -2.61 1.49
C LEU A 14 5.82 -2.17 2.51
N LEU A 15 4.78 -1.48 2.06
CA LEU A 15 3.67 -1.07 2.94
C LEU A 15 2.92 -2.28 3.49
N MET A 16 2.65 -3.29 2.68
CA MET A 16 2.03 -4.54 3.14
C MET A 16 2.90 -5.29 4.14
N ALA A 17 4.19 -5.46 3.83
CA ALA A 17 5.12 -6.14 4.73
C ALA A 17 5.24 -5.38 6.06
N GLY A 18 5.41 -4.06 6.02
CA GLY A 18 5.47 -3.21 7.20
C GLY A 18 4.20 -3.26 8.05
N GLY A 19 3.02 -3.19 7.42
CA GLY A 19 1.74 -3.32 8.09
C GLY A 19 1.56 -4.68 8.78
N TYR A 20 1.99 -5.76 8.11
CA TYR A 20 1.98 -7.11 8.70
C TYR A 20 2.90 -7.21 9.92
N PHE A 21 4.15 -6.75 9.82
CA PHE A 21 5.07 -6.74 10.96
C PHE A 21 4.55 -5.91 12.13
N ALA A 22 3.98 -4.74 11.87
CA ALA A 22 3.36 -3.91 12.91
C ALA A 22 2.19 -4.63 13.59
N SER A 23 1.34 -5.29 12.81
CA SER A 23 0.22 -6.10 13.33
C SER A 23 0.71 -7.25 14.22
N GLN A 24 1.72 -8.01 13.78
CA GLN A 24 2.30 -9.10 14.57
C GLN A 24 2.98 -8.60 15.86
N SER A 25 3.70 -7.47 15.78
CA SER A 25 4.32 -6.85 16.95
C SER A 25 3.28 -6.40 17.98
N ALA A 26 2.16 -5.82 17.54
CA ALA A 26 1.06 -5.44 18.43
C ALA A 26 0.40 -6.67 19.08
N TYR A 27 0.22 -7.75 18.32
CA TYR A 27 -0.34 -9.01 18.82
C TYR A 27 0.55 -9.64 19.89
N TRP A 28 1.85 -9.83 19.61
CA TRP A 28 2.79 -10.40 20.59
C TRP A 28 3.08 -9.48 21.76
N GLY A 29 2.99 -8.16 21.57
CA GLY A 29 3.12 -7.17 22.65
C GLY A 29 1.87 -7.01 23.52
N GLY A 30 0.77 -7.72 23.23
CA GLY A 30 -0.48 -7.61 23.98
C GLY A 30 -1.23 -6.28 23.79
N ASN A 31 -0.85 -5.47 22.79
CA ASN A 31 -1.38 -4.13 22.54
C ASN A 31 -2.39 -4.10 21.38
N THR A 32 -3.00 -5.24 21.04
CA THR A 32 -3.91 -5.40 19.90
C THR A 32 -5.06 -4.39 19.92
N GLU A 33 -5.69 -4.17 21.07
CA GLU A 33 -6.85 -3.27 21.17
C GLU A 33 -6.48 -1.80 20.89
N ALA A 34 -5.34 -1.35 21.41
CA ALA A 34 -4.83 -0.01 21.15
C ALA A 34 -4.42 0.18 19.68
N TYR A 35 -3.80 -0.84 19.08
CA TYR A 35 -3.47 -0.86 17.65
C TYR A 35 -4.72 -0.74 16.78
N ILE A 36 -5.77 -1.53 17.05
CA ILE A 36 -7.04 -1.48 16.29
C ILE A 36 -7.71 -0.10 16.43
N LYS A 37 -7.81 0.44 17.65
CA LYS A 37 -8.38 1.80 17.86
C LYS A 37 -7.59 2.89 17.11
N GLY A 38 -6.28 2.72 17.00
CA GLY A 38 -5.43 3.60 16.21
C GLY A 38 -5.72 3.52 14.71
N LEU A 39 -6.05 2.33 14.19
CA LEU A 39 -6.42 2.16 12.78
C LEU A 39 -7.73 2.88 12.45
N ASP A 40 -8.75 2.79 13.31
CA ASP A 40 -10.07 3.40 13.08
C ASP A 40 -10.04 4.93 13.00
N SER A 41 -9.08 5.55 13.69
CA SER A 41 -8.88 7.02 13.68
C SER A 41 -7.82 7.48 12.68
N SER A 42 -7.20 6.56 11.95
CA SER A 42 -6.11 6.88 11.03
C SER A 42 -6.62 7.27 9.62
N PRO A 43 -5.86 8.09 8.88
CA PRO A 43 -6.13 8.33 7.46
C PRO A 43 -5.72 7.15 6.55
N LEU A 44 -5.26 6.02 7.11
CA LEU A 44 -4.75 4.88 6.35
C LEU A 44 -5.75 4.32 5.33
N PRO A 45 -7.06 4.16 5.64
CA PRO A 45 -8.03 3.66 4.65
C PRO A 45 -8.14 4.57 3.41
N VAL A 46 -8.08 5.89 3.62
CA VAL A 46 -8.14 6.87 2.53
C VAL A 46 -6.87 6.82 1.69
N LEU A 47 -5.69 6.75 2.32
CA LEU A 47 -4.42 6.61 1.62
C LEU A 47 -4.34 5.30 0.82
N ALA A 48 -4.83 4.20 1.38
CA ALA A 48 -4.91 2.91 0.70
C ALA A 48 -5.84 2.97 -0.52
N LEU A 49 -6.98 3.65 -0.40
CA LEU A 49 -7.90 3.87 -1.53
C LEU A 49 -7.24 4.69 -2.65
N VAL A 50 -6.54 5.78 -2.31
CA VAL A 50 -5.81 6.60 -3.31
C VAL A 50 -4.74 5.78 -4.01
N LEU A 51 -3.99 4.96 -3.26
CA LEU A 51 -2.98 4.08 -3.84
C LEU A 51 -3.60 3.04 -4.77
N LEU A 52 -4.71 2.41 -4.38
CA LEU A 52 -5.46 1.46 -5.20
C LEU A 52 -5.93 2.10 -6.50
N LEU A 53 -6.55 3.29 -6.44
CA LEU A 53 -6.99 4.02 -7.62
C LEU A 53 -5.82 4.37 -8.54
N THR A 54 -4.69 4.78 -7.97
CA THR A 54 -3.46 5.06 -8.73
C THR A 54 -2.98 3.81 -9.47
N VAL A 55 -2.94 2.65 -8.81
CA VAL A 55 -2.57 1.38 -9.42
C VAL A 55 -3.53 1.00 -10.55
N LEU A 56 -4.84 1.15 -10.34
CA LEU A 56 -5.84 0.87 -11.36
C LEU A 56 -5.65 1.76 -12.59
N VAL A 57 -5.51 3.07 -12.41
CA VAL A 57 -5.27 4.01 -13.52
C VAL A 57 -3.98 3.65 -14.27
N LEU A 58 -2.89 3.34 -13.55
CA LEU A 58 -1.63 2.94 -14.16
C LEU A 58 -1.70 1.60 -14.89
N ALA A 59 -2.57 0.69 -14.48
CA ALA A 59 -2.77 -0.61 -15.13
C ALA A 59 -3.42 -0.45 -16.53
N PHE A 60 -4.32 0.52 -16.70
CA PHE A 60 -5.02 0.76 -17.96
C PHE A 60 -4.32 1.75 -18.90
N LEU A 61 -3.31 2.49 -18.43
CA LEU A 61 -2.52 3.39 -19.28
C LEU A 61 -1.61 2.59 -20.24
N PRO A 62 -1.71 2.74 -21.57
CA PRO A 62 -0.91 1.96 -22.51
C PRO A 62 0.57 2.42 -22.54
N ASP A 63 1.50 1.48 -22.39
CA ASP A 63 2.95 1.74 -22.47
C ASP A 63 3.30 2.42 -23.80
N LYS A 64 3.61 3.72 -23.78
CA LYS A 64 4.05 4.48 -24.98
C LYS A 64 5.47 4.15 -25.45
N GLU A 65 6.04 3.05 -24.98
CA GLU A 65 7.37 2.55 -25.35
C GLU A 65 7.22 1.39 -26.33
N ALA A 66 6.67 1.68 -27.52
CA ALA A 66 6.73 0.82 -28.70
C ALA A 66 6.41 1.66 -29.94
N LYS A 67 7.28 2.62 -30.23
CA LYS A 67 7.50 3.14 -31.57
C LYS A 67 9.01 3.05 -31.80
N GLU A 68 9.47 1.83 -32.04
CA GLU A 68 10.59 1.61 -32.97
C GLU A 68 10.01 1.57 -34.38
#